data_AF-A0A193C9F9-F1
#
_entry.id   AF-A0A193C9F9-F1
#
_cell.length_a   1.000
_cell.length_b   1.000
_cell.length_c   1.000
_cell.angle_alpha   90.00
_cell.angle_beta   90.00
_cell.angle_gamma   90.00
#
_symmetry.space_group_name_H-M   'P 1'
#
loop_
_entity.id
_entity.type
_entity.pdbx_description
1 polymer ?
#
loop_
_entity_poly.entity_id
_entity_poly.type
_entity_poly.pdbx_seq_one_letter_code
_entity_poly.pdbx_strand_id
1 'polypeptide(L)'
;MTTTESIGTPVTQPTPAPVAIVGDFHDDTAELPLRDIAARIREDLVAIQEDDMIHADAEFAVAADESGPQNQIRITITGLPHSDHGTADAPTMDLTRDVFRAAFALASHYNRFVSSPYQLRYLVVIQAVHNSGTAYAEGVGGIGLWGTLPQS
;
A
#
# COMPACT_ATOMS: atom_id res chain seq x y z
N MET A 1 56.43 0.97 37.92
CA MET A 1 55.26 1.86 37.96
C MET A 1 54.37 1.48 36.79
N THR A 2 53.20 0.92 37.08
CA THR A 2 52.23 0.43 36.10
C THR A 2 51.11 1.46 36.01
N THR A 3 50.97 2.12 34.86
CA THR A 3 49.86 3.04 34.60
C THR A 3 48.74 2.23 33.96
N THR A 4 47.65 2.02 34.67
CA THR A 4 46.44 1.38 34.16
C THR A 4 45.62 2.45 33.43
N GLU A 5 45.53 2.37 32.11
CA GLU A 5 44.57 3.16 31.34
C GLU A 5 43.16 2.67 31.64
N SER A 6 42.31 3.59 32.11
CA SER A 6 40.88 3.36 32.30
C SER A 6 40.22 3.33 30.92
N ILE A 7 39.79 2.15 30.48
CA ILE A 7 38.97 1.98 29.29
C ILE A 7 37.60 2.57 29.62
N GLY A 8 37.33 3.76 29.10
CA GLY A 8 36.04 4.43 29.24
C GLY A 8 34.91 3.53 28.77
N THR A 9 33.82 3.49 29.55
CA THR A 9 32.58 2.79 29.22
C THR A 9 32.10 3.20 27.83
N PRO A 10 31.72 2.26 26.94
CA PRO A 10 31.14 2.62 25.65
C PRO A 10 29.85 3.39 25.92
N VAL A 11 29.80 4.63 25.45
CA VAL A 11 28.57 5.44 25.45
C VAL A 11 27.57 4.68 24.58
N THR A 12 26.59 4.04 25.19
CA THR A 12 25.48 3.42 24.46
C THR A 12 24.78 4.55 23.73
N GLN A 13 24.88 4.59 22.39
CA GLN A 13 24.06 5.49 21.60
C GLN A 13 22.59 5.27 21.99
N PRO A 14 21.83 6.34 22.27
CA PRO A 14 20.41 6.18 22.55
C PRO A 14 19.75 5.49 21.36
N THR A 15 18.94 4.47 21.64
CA THR A 15 18.11 3.82 20.62
C THR A 15 17.31 4.89 19.88
N PRO A 16 17.31 4.91 18.54
CA PRO A 16 16.53 5.86 17.77
C PRO A 16 15.08 5.87 18.25
N ALA A 17 14.48 7.06 18.39
CA ALA A 17 13.08 7.17 18.73
C ALA A 17 12.22 6.45 17.65
N PRO A 18 11.13 5.77 18.03
CA PRO A 18 10.22 5.19 17.07
C PRO A 18 9.72 6.23 16.07
N VAL A 19 9.72 5.87 14.79
CA VAL A 19 9.14 6.68 13.71
C VAL A 19 7.70 6.23 13.55
N ALA A 20 6.78 7.20 13.49
CA ALA A 20 5.39 6.95 13.17
C ALA A 20 5.02 7.69 11.87
N ILE A 21 4.31 7.00 10.99
CA ILE A 21 3.68 7.58 9.80
C ILE A 21 2.18 7.32 9.94
N VAL A 22 1.39 8.37 9.93
CA VAL A 22 -0.06 8.32 10.14
C VAL A 22 -0.72 8.94 8.92
N GLY A 23 -1.66 8.23 8.32
CA GLY A 23 -2.48 8.76 7.24
C GLY A 23 -3.48 9.79 7.74
N ASP A 24 -3.83 10.73 6.87
CA ASP A 24 -4.64 11.91 7.23
C ASP A 24 -6.02 11.58 7.83
N PHE A 25 -6.61 10.44 7.46
CA PHE A 25 -7.91 9.97 7.93
C PHE A 25 -7.80 8.86 8.98
N HIS A 26 -6.59 8.55 9.46
CA HIS A 26 -6.40 7.48 10.42
C HIS A 26 -7.17 7.73 11.72
N ASP A 27 -7.00 8.91 12.32
CA ASP A 27 -7.56 9.20 13.64
C ASP A 27 -9.10 9.16 13.63
N ASP A 28 -9.71 9.74 12.59
CA ASP A 28 -11.17 9.75 12.40
C ASP A 28 -11.76 8.36 12.11
N THR A 29 -10.91 7.42 11.69
CA THR A 29 -11.34 6.07 11.30
C THR A 29 -10.73 4.97 12.16
N ALA A 30 -10.01 5.31 13.24
CA ALA A 30 -9.21 4.36 14.01
C ALA A 30 -10.05 3.22 14.61
N GLU A 31 -11.29 3.52 14.99
CA GLU A 31 -12.23 2.57 15.60
C GLU A 31 -13.06 1.80 14.56
N LEU A 32 -12.98 2.16 13.28
CA LEU A 32 -13.73 1.47 12.23
C LEU A 32 -13.14 0.09 11.93
N PRO A 33 -13.99 -0.92 11.71
CA PRO A 33 -13.53 -2.23 11.26
C PRO A 33 -12.97 -2.13 9.84
N LEU A 34 -12.01 -3.01 9.49
CA LEU A 34 -11.31 -2.92 8.21
C LEU A 34 -12.21 -3.08 6.99
N ARG A 35 -13.32 -3.83 7.11
CA ARG A 35 -14.33 -3.90 6.04
C ARG A 35 -14.95 -2.53 5.72
N ASP A 36 -15.13 -1.66 6.72
CA ASP A 36 -15.72 -0.34 6.52
C ASP A 36 -14.65 0.63 5.96
N ILE A 37 -13.37 0.44 6.32
CA ILE A 37 -12.24 1.11 5.67
C ILE A 37 -12.15 0.71 4.20
N ALA A 38 -12.26 -0.57 3.87
CA ALA A 38 -12.26 -1.07 2.50
C ALA A 38 -13.39 -0.44 1.66
N ALA A 39 -14.59 -0.29 2.25
CA ALA A 39 -15.71 0.38 1.60
C ALA A 39 -15.41 1.85 1.30
N ARG A 40 -14.86 2.60 2.28
CA ARG A 40 -14.47 4.00 2.09
C ARG A 40 -13.37 4.18 1.05
N ILE A 41 -12.34 3.32 1.05
CA ILE A 41 -11.29 3.34 0.03
C ILE A 41 -11.88 3.13 -1.37
N ARG A 42 -12.88 2.25 -1.51
CA ARG A 42 -13.59 2.06 -2.78
C ARG A 42 -14.38 3.30 -3.18
N GLU A 43 -15.07 3.93 -2.24
CA GLU A 43 -15.80 5.19 -2.48
C GLU A 43 -14.85 6.30 -2.96
N ASP A 44 -13.71 6.47 -2.29
CA ASP A 44 -12.70 7.47 -2.68
C ASP A 44 -12.12 7.17 -4.07
N LEU A 45 -11.87 5.90 -4.39
CA LEU A 45 -11.39 5.49 -5.71
C LEU A 45 -12.37 5.83 -6.82
N VAL A 46 -13.67 5.60 -6.58
CA VAL A 46 -14.73 5.97 -7.53
C VAL A 46 -14.82 7.49 -7.64
N ALA A 47 -14.75 8.23 -6.53
CA ALA A 47 -14.81 9.69 -6.56
C ALA A 47 -13.66 10.31 -7.37
N ILE A 48 -12.42 9.87 -7.17
CA ILE A 48 -11.29 10.39 -7.95
C ILE A 48 -11.31 9.93 -9.41
N GLN A 49 -11.99 8.82 -9.72
CA GLN A 49 -12.25 8.42 -11.10
C GLN A 49 -13.28 9.34 -11.76
N GLU A 50 -14.36 9.69 -11.06
CA GLU A 50 -15.38 10.63 -11.54
C GLU A 50 -14.80 12.04 -11.77
N ASP A 51 -13.73 12.40 -11.04
CA ASP A 51 -12.95 13.63 -11.21
C ASP A 51 -11.86 13.54 -12.30
N ASP A 52 -11.86 12.48 -13.12
CA ASP A 52 -10.88 12.23 -14.19
C ASP A 52 -9.40 12.15 -13.70
N MET A 53 -9.17 11.85 -12.41
CA MET A 53 -7.81 11.78 -11.84
C MET A 53 -7.14 10.42 -12.08
N ILE A 54 -7.92 9.39 -12.40
CA ILE A 54 -7.47 8.05 -12.77
C ILE A 54 -8.22 7.56 -14.00
N HIS A 55 -7.73 6.50 -14.63
CA HIS A 55 -8.31 6.00 -15.88
C HIS A 55 -9.80 5.64 -15.75
N ALA A 56 -10.62 6.13 -16.67
CA ALA A 56 -12.08 5.98 -16.62
C ALA A 56 -12.55 4.52 -16.70
N ASP A 57 -11.80 3.66 -17.41
CA ASP A 57 -12.14 2.24 -17.54
C ASP A 57 -11.64 1.39 -16.35
N ALA A 58 -10.96 1.98 -15.36
CA ALA A 58 -10.47 1.23 -14.21
C ALA A 58 -11.63 0.80 -13.29
N GLU A 59 -11.80 -0.49 -13.06
CA GLU A 59 -12.84 -0.98 -12.16
C GLU A 59 -12.21 -1.48 -10.87
N PHE A 60 -12.76 -1.05 -9.72
CA PHE A 60 -12.19 -1.35 -8.40
C PHE A 60 -13.07 -2.28 -7.57
N ALA A 61 -12.48 -3.40 -7.16
CA ALA A 61 -12.98 -4.21 -6.06
C ALA A 61 -12.03 -4.07 -4.86
N VAL A 62 -12.56 -3.72 -3.69
CA VAL A 62 -11.75 -3.53 -2.47
C VAL A 62 -12.32 -4.40 -1.36
N ALA A 63 -11.46 -5.19 -0.72
CA ALA A 63 -11.85 -6.11 0.35
C ALA A 63 -10.83 -6.10 1.50
N ALA A 64 -11.32 -6.30 2.72
CA ALA A 64 -10.47 -6.56 3.87
C ALA A 64 -10.19 -8.07 4.00
N ASP A 65 -8.95 -8.41 4.33
CA ASP A 65 -8.50 -9.77 4.63
C ASP A 65 -7.78 -9.77 5.98
N GLU A 66 -8.45 -10.29 7.00
CA GLU A 66 -7.98 -10.40 8.38
C GLU A 66 -7.60 -11.85 8.74
N SER A 67 -7.45 -12.73 7.74
CA SER A 67 -7.17 -14.16 7.96
C SER A 67 -5.70 -14.45 8.28
N GLY A 68 -4.80 -13.54 7.88
CA GLY A 68 -3.35 -13.69 8.02
C GLY A 68 -2.76 -13.06 9.29
N PRO A 69 -1.44 -13.20 9.50
CA PRO A 69 -0.74 -12.59 10.64
C PRO A 69 -0.67 -11.06 10.57
N GLN A 70 -0.91 -10.50 9.39
CA GLN A 70 -0.99 -9.07 9.13
C GLN A 70 -2.26 -8.84 8.32
N ASN A 71 -3.15 -8.00 8.84
CA ASN A 71 -4.36 -7.59 8.13
C ASN A 71 -4.00 -6.96 6.79
N GLN A 72 -4.86 -7.13 5.79
CA GLN A 72 -4.66 -6.62 4.44
C GLN A 72 -5.92 -5.93 3.92
N ILE A 73 -5.73 -4.88 3.13
CA ILE A 73 -6.72 -4.34 2.21
C ILE A 73 -6.29 -4.77 0.82
N ARG A 74 -7.09 -5.61 0.18
CA ARG A 74 -6.89 -6.09 -1.19
C ARG A 74 -7.68 -5.22 -2.15
N ILE A 75 -6.99 -4.65 -3.13
CA ILE A 75 -7.55 -3.83 -4.20
C ILE A 75 -7.31 -4.59 -5.51
N THR A 76 -8.38 -5.04 -6.15
CA THR A 76 -8.34 -5.65 -7.48
C THR A 76 -8.80 -4.62 -8.50
N ILE A 77 -8.01 -4.48 -9.56
CA ILE A 77 -8.24 -3.52 -10.65
C ILE A 77 -8.48 -4.30 -11.95
N THR A 78 -9.63 -4.08 -12.57
CA THR A 78 -9.99 -4.57 -13.91
C THR A 78 -10.17 -3.42 -14.89
N GLY A 79 -10.37 -3.73 -16.18
CA GLY A 79 -10.78 -2.75 -17.21
C GLY A 79 -9.67 -1.81 -17.73
N LEU A 80 -8.49 -1.79 -17.11
CA LEU A 80 -7.34 -1.08 -17.68
C LEU A 80 -6.96 -1.67 -19.05
N PRO A 81 -6.63 -0.84 -20.06
CA PRO A 81 -6.24 -1.33 -21.38
C PRO A 81 -5.00 -2.22 -21.26
N HIS A 82 -5.13 -3.48 -21.66
CA HIS A 82 -4.06 -4.47 -21.68
C HIS A 82 -4.03 -5.20 -23.02
N SER A 83 -2.83 -5.42 -23.56
CA SER A 83 -2.60 -5.98 -24.88
C SER A 83 -2.69 -7.52 -24.85
N ASP A 84 -3.90 -8.08 -24.87
CA ASP A 84 -4.08 -9.54 -24.94
C ASP A 84 -3.84 -10.07 -26.37
N HIS A 85 -3.89 -9.19 -27.38
CA HIS A 85 -3.73 -9.54 -28.81
C HIS A 85 -2.95 -8.47 -29.60
N GLY A 86 -1.62 -8.45 -29.44
CA GLY A 86 -0.61 -8.15 -30.48
C GLY A 86 -0.66 -6.84 -31.28
N THR A 87 -1.58 -5.90 -31.04
CA THR A 87 -1.69 -4.66 -31.83
C THR A 87 -2.10 -3.41 -31.05
N ALA A 88 -2.56 -3.56 -29.80
CA ALA A 88 -2.52 -2.44 -28.86
C ALA A 88 -1.11 -2.38 -28.28
N ASP A 89 -0.49 -1.20 -28.28
CA ASP A 89 0.70 -0.94 -27.47
C ASP A 89 0.48 -1.58 -26.09
N ALA A 90 1.52 -2.21 -25.54
CA ALA A 90 1.50 -2.79 -24.19
C ALA A 90 0.68 -1.89 -23.25
N PRO A 91 -0.06 -2.42 -22.24
CA PRO A 91 -0.57 -1.55 -21.17
C PRO A 91 0.59 -0.64 -20.82
N THR A 92 0.47 0.67 -21.06
CA THR A 92 1.60 1.55 -20.80
C THR A 92 1.85 1.34 -19.33
N MET A 93 2.96 0.68 -18.95
CA MET A 93 3.21 0.28 -17.57
C MET A 93 3.07 1.50 -16.63
N ASP A 94 3.28 2.68 -17.20
CA ASP A 94 3.02 3.99 -16.62
C ASP A 94 1.55 4.16 -16.19
N LEU A 95 0.56 3.83 -17.02
CA LEU A 95 -0.87 3.88 -16.66
C LEU A 95 -1.19 2.96 -15.48
N THR A 96 -0.78 1.69 -15.56
CA THR A 96 -1.00 0.75 -14.45
C THR A 96 -0.31 1.23 -13.18
N ARG A 97 0.92 1.76 -13.30
CA ARG A 97 1.68 2.33 -12.19
C ARG A 97 1.00 3.56 -11.60
N ASP A 98 0.43 4.43 -12.41
CA ASP A 98 -0.25 5.64 -11.96
C ASP A 98 -1.52 5.30 -11.17
N VAL A 99 -2.34 4.37 -11.69
CA VAL A 99 -3.53 3.88 -10.98
C VAL A 99 -3.14 3.15 -9.68
N PHE A 100 -2.08 2.33 -9.72
CA PHE A 100 -1.55 1.66 -8.53
C PHE A 100 -1.08 2.68 -7.47
N ARG A 101 -0.39 3.74 -7.90
CA ARG A 101 0.07 4.80 -7.01
C ARG A 101 -1.10 5.56 -6.39
N ALA A 102 -2.13 5.90 -7.19
CA ALA A 102 -3.32 6.57 -6.69
C ALA A 102 -4.07 5.71 -5.66
N ALA A 103 -4.31 4.44 -5.98
CA ALA A 103 -4.97 3.51 -5.07
C ALA A 103 -4.16 3.26 -3.78
N PHE A 104 -2.84 3.15 -3.89
CA PHE A 104 -1.97 3.03 -2.72
C PHE A 104 -1.97 4.28 -1.85
N ALA A 105 -1.93 5.47 -2.46
CA ALA A 105 -1.96 6.74 -1.75
C ALA A 105 -3.29 6.90 -0.99
N LEU A 106 -4.43 6.63 -1.63
CA LEU A 106 -5.73 6.67 -0.99
C LEU A 106 -5.84 5.71 0.19
N ALA A 107 -5.45 4.45 -0.02
CA ALA A 107 -5.43 3.46 1.04
C ALA A 107 -4.47 3.83 2.19
N SER A 108 -3.41 4.60 1.91
CA SER A 108 -2.46 5.06 2.91
C SER A 108 -3.04 6.12 3.85
N HIS A 109 -4.03 6.93 3.43
CA HIS A 109 -4.66 7.94 4.28
C HIS A 109 -5.41 7.33 5.49
N TYR A 110 -5.82 6.07 5.41
CA TYR A 110 -6.51 5.37 6.51
C TYR A 110 -5.58 4.52 7.40
N ASN A 111 -4.29 4.46 7.05
CA ASN A 111 -3.32 3.55 7.63
C ASN A 111 -2.46 4.22 8.70
N ARG A 112 -1.79 3.41 9.52
CA ARG A 112 -0.79 3.85 10.50
C ARG A 112 0.35 2.85 10.58
N PHE A 113 1.57 3.36 10.58
CA PHE A 113 2.80 2.63 10.78
C PHE A 113 3.56 3.18 11.99
N VAL A 114 4.12 2.28 12.80
CA VAL A 114 5.09 2.60 13.86
C VAL A 114 6.29 1.65 13.72
N SER A 115 7.51 2.18 13.75
CA SER A 115 8.72 1.39 13.51
C SER A 115 9.20 0.56 14.70
N SER A 116 8.81 0.90 15.93
CA SER A 116 9.18 0.16 17.14
C SER A 116 8.17 0.35 18.29
N PRO A 117 7.50 -0.72 18.78
CA PRO A 117 7.43 -2.03 18.12
C PRO A 117 6.83 -1.89 16.71
N TYR A 118 7.21 -2.77 15.78
CA TYR A 118 6.66 -2.74 14.42
C TYR A 118 5.15 -2.95 14.49
N GLN A 119 4.39 -1.91 14.11
CA GLN A 119 2.93 -1.95 14.08
C GLN A 119 2.46 -1.34 12.78
N LEU A 120 1.66 -2.09 12.04
CA LEU A 120 1.01 -1.64 10.82
C LEU A 120 -0.47 -2.05 10.90
N ARG A 121 -1.39 -1.10 10.65
CA ARG A 121 -2.83 -1.40 10.72
C ARG A 121 -3.24 -2.45 9.69
N TYR A 122 -2.77 -2.29 8.45
CA TYR A 122 -2.91 -3.27 7.37
C TYR A 122 -1.85 -3.08 6.28
N LEU A 123 -1.60 -4.13 5.49
CA LEU A 123 -0.92 -4.02 4.20
C LEU A 123 -1.94 -3.67 3.11
N VAL A 124 -1.53 -2.86 2.15
CA VAL A 124 -2.26 -2.63 0.90
C VAL A 124 -1.69 -3.58 -0.14
N VAL A 125 -2.54 -4.44 -0.69
CA VAL A 125 -2.21 -5.37 -1.77
C VAL A 125 -3.02 -4.96 -2.99
N ILE A 126 -2.36 -4.63 -4.10
CA ILE A 126 -2.99 -4.16 -5.32
C ILE A 126 -2.67 -5.13 -6.45
N GLN A 127 -3.70 -5.62 -7.14
CA GLN A 127 -3.56 -6.51 -8.29
C GLN A 127 -4.32 -5.95 -9.48
N ALA A 128 -3.64 -5.86 -10.62
CA ALA A 128 -4.27 -5.61 -11.91
C ALA A 128 -4.49 -6.98 -12.56
N VAL A 129 -5.74 -7.26 -12.92
CA VAL A 129 -6.12 -8.56 -13.46
C VAL A 129 -6.76 -8.41 -14.83
N HIS A 130 -6.48 -9.37 -15.70
CA HIS A 130 -7.20 -9.55 -16.96
C HIS A 130 -8.66 -9.92 -16.66
N ASN A 131 -9.54 -9.76 -17.65
CA ASN A 131 -10.92 -10.25 -17.57
C ASN A 131 -11.04 -11.77 -17.31
N SER A 132 -9.98 -12.53 -17.59
CA SER A 132 -9.86 -13.96 -17.25
C SER A 132 -9.64 -14.21 -15.75
N GLY A 133 -9.36 -13.17 -14.96
CA GLY A 133 -8.97 -13.25 -13.54
C GLY A 133 -7.46 -13.47 -13.32
N THR A 134 -6.66 -13.58 -14.38
CA THR A 134 -5.20 -13.71 -14.25
C THR A 134 -4.56 -12.36 -13.92
N ALA A 135 -3.79 -12.28 -12.85
CA ALA A 135 -3.03 -11.08 -12.50
C ALA A 135 -1.87 -10.86 -13.47
N TYR A 136 -1.73 -9.64 -13.99
CA TYR A 136 -0.60 -9.23 -14.84
C TYR A 136 0.32 -8.21 -14.17
N ALA A 137 -0.14 -7.57 -13.09
CA ALA A 137 0.68 -6.71 -12.25
C ALA A 137 0.24 -6.82 -10.79
N GLU A 138 1.20 -6.76 -9.87
CA GLU A 138 0.97 -6.81 -8.43
C GLU A 138 1.91 -5.84 -7.69
N GLY A 139 1.38 -5.17 -6.67
CA GLY A 139 2.13 -4.33 -5.75
C GLY A 139 1.64 -4.50 -4.32
N VAL A 140 2.58 -4.42 -3.37
CA VAL A 140 2.28 -4.55 -1.94
C VAL A 140 3.04 -3.47 -1.17
N GLY A 141 2.35 -2.81 -0.23
CA GLY A 141 2.96 -1.79 0.62
C GLY A 141 2.18 -1.58 1.92
N GLY A 142 2.78 -0.89 2.89
CA GLY A 142 2.11 -0.52 4.14
C GLY A 142 1.65 0.93 4.13
N ILE A 143 2.60 1.85 4.18
CA ILE A 143 2.38 3.29 4.06
C ILE A 143 3.66 3.90 3.47
N GLY A 144 3.57 4.73 2.43
CA GLY A 144 4.72 5.43 1.84
C GLY A 144 5.84 4.59 1.23
N LEU A 145 5.77 3.25 1.25
CA LEU A 145 6.71 2.33 0.61
C LEU A 145 5.96 1.55 -0.47
N TRP A 146 6.08 2.04 -1.71
CA TRP A 146 5.61 1.36 -2.92
C TRP A 146 6.72 0.43 -3.44
N GLY A 147 6.45 -0.87 -3.52
CA GLY A 147 7.37 -1.85 -4.11
C GLY A 147 6.65 -2.77 -5.09
N THR A 148 7.28 -3.05 -6.23
CA THR A 148 6.85 -4.09 -7.17
C THR A 148 7.42 -5.43 -6.70
N LEU A 149 6.56 -6.43 -6.47
CA LEU A 149 7.04 -7.79 -6.18
C LEU A 149 7.61 -8.41 -7.47
N PRO A 150 8.81 -9.04 -7.43
CA PRO A 150 9.32 -9.75 -8.58
C PRO A 150 8.45 -10.99 -8.86
N GLN A 151 8.09 -11.19 -10.13
CA GLN A 151 7.43 -12.41 -10.60
C GLN A 151 8.43 -13.57 -10.44
N SER A 152 8.04 -14.59 -9.68
CA SER A 152 8.81 -15.83 -9.46
C SER A 152 8.82 -16.74 -10.68
#